data_AF-A0A958B7A5-F1
#
_entry.id   AF-A0A958B7A5-F1
#
_cell.length_a   1.000
_cell.length_b   1.000
_cell.length_c   1.000
_cell.angle_alpha   90.00
_cell.angle_beta   90.00
_cell.angle_gamma   90.00
#
_symmetry.space_group_name_H-M   'P 1'
#
loop_
_entity.id
_entity.type
_entity.pdbx_description
1 polymer ?
#
loop_
_entity_poly.entity_id
_entity_poly.type
_entity_poly.pdbx_seq_one_letter_code
_entity_poly.pdbx_strand_id
1 'polypeptide(L)'
;MSAPFYQKIRRIPGKVLLGVIFLVALLAAPASLAFAQDNIFSQPAKNYELVQGWYQGRETFYYDFGPSTPLTEDGTGVVTAPIYVLVTGFDADGNPQAVAGQSNIVDVIPGDDGYSDLWEVTFVTVPADYEANSITSAQELIDAGYEQTVAGVYVNCPIVPAGSTLSEGGDLVQGWYKGQEVFYFDFGPNPTTPAPIYVLVTGFDADGNPQAVAGQSNIVDVVPEDEGYSAFWSVNFVTVPADYQANTITDAADILSGGYDITPAGILVNCPVIRTADAPATMAEDDAMMAEGDASMAEDDAMMAEDDASMAGDDAMMAEETPATLPATGGVKSEPVLWSVLVAVGVGLAGLGFYVRRKNESTSR
;
A
#
# COMPACT_ATOMS: atom_id res chain seq x y z
N MET A 1 7.71 27.67 -58.50
CA MET A 1 8.51 26.62 -57.84
C MET A 1 8.40 26.86 -56.34
N SER A 2 7.46 26.19 -55.68
CA SER A 2 7.19 26.39 -54.24
C SER A 2 6.62 25.09 -53.68
N ALA A 3 7.28 24.56 -52.64
CA ALA A 3 6.72 23.65 -51.65
C ALA A 3 7.72 23.54 -50.48
N PRO A 4 7.33 23.82 -49.22
CA PRO A 4 8.08 23.38 -48.05
C PRO A 4 7.58 22.01 -47.57
N PHE A 5 8.53 21.25 -47.03
CA PHE A 5 8.38 19.90 -46.48
C PHE A 5 7.60 19.96 -45.15
N TYR A 6 6.39 19.38 -45.10
CA TYR A 6 5.69 19.05 -43.86
C TYR A 6 5.99 17.58 -43.53
N GLN A 7 6.75 17.32 -42.46
CA GLN A 7 6.88 15.97 -41.91
C GLN A 7 5.59 15.57 -41.21
N LYS A 8 5.09 14.42 -41.61
CA LYS A 8 3.87 13.77 -41.16
C LYS A 8 4.11 13.11 -39.80
N ILE A 9 3.68 13.75 -38.72
CA ILE A 9 3.54 13.11 -37.40
C ILE A 9 2.54 11.96 -37.55
N ARG A 10 3.01 10.72 -37.46
CA ARG A 10 2.14 9.55 -37.36
C ARG A 10 1.59 9.49 -35.94
N ARG A 11 0.31 9.84 -35.80
CA ARG A 11 -0.51 9.53 -34.61
C ARG A 11 -0.48 8.01 -34.39
N ILE A 12 -0.08 7.58 -33.20
CA ILE A 12 -0.34 6.25 -32.66
C ILE A 12 -1.84 6.24 -32.28
N PRO A 13 -2.67 5.30 -32.77
CA PRO A 13 -4.06 5.25 -32.36
C PRO A 13 -4.16 4.54 -31.01
N GLY A 14 -4.68 5.26 -30.02
CA GLY A 14 -5.15 4.68 -28.76
C GLY A 14 -6.37 3.77 -28.99
N LYS A 15 -6.41 2.70 -28.20
CA LYS A 15 -7.56 1.90 -27.76
C LYS A 15 -6.98 0.73 -26.95
N VAL A 16 -6.62 1.00 -25.69
CA VAL A 16 -6.48 -0.08 -24.70
C VAL A 16 -7.90 -0.38 -24.25
N LEU A 17 -8.36 -1.58 -24.60
CA LEU A 17 -9.68 -2.09 -24.29
C LEU A 17 -9.72 -2.36 -22.79
N LEU A 18 -10.63 -1.69 -22.09
CA LEU A 18 -11.06 -2.02 -20.73
C LEU A 18 -11.77 -3.38 -20.79
N GLY A 19 -10.99 -4.45 -20.87
CA GLY A 19 -11.43 -5.81 -20.65
C GLY A 19 -11.11 -6.16 -19.20
N VAL A 20 -12.15 -6.47 -18.43
CA VAL A 20 -12.05 -6.96 -17.05
C VAL A 20 -11.03 -8.11 -17.00
N ILE A 21 -9.80 -7.82 -16.56
CA ILE A 21 -8.84 -8.84 -16.14
C ILE A 21 -9.24 -9.16 -14.70
N PHE A 22 -10.16 -10.13 -14.57
CA PHE A 22 -10.19 -10.97 -13.38
C PHE A 22 -8.81 -11.63 -13.31
N LEU A 23 -8.05 -11.31 -12.27
CA LEU A 23 -6.83 -12.02 -11.92
C LEU A 23 -7.25 -13.43 -11.44
N VAL A 24 -7.55 -14.29 -12.42
CA VAL A 24 -7.94 -15.71 -12.35
C VAL A 24 -9.06 -16.05 -11.34
N ALA A 25 -10.31 -15.94 -11.81
CA ALA A 25 -11.36 -16.89 -11.46
C ALA A 25 -12.24 -17.18 -12.69
N LEU A 26 -12.03 -18.37 -13.30
CA LEU A 26 -12.84 -19.08 -14.31
C LEU A 26 -13.34 -18.36 -15.60
N LEU A 27 -12.97 -18.94 -16.75
CA LEU A 27 -13.45 -18.63 -18.12
C LEU A 27 -14.92 -19.02 -18.38
N ALA A 28 -15.71 -18.13 -19.02
CA ALA A 28 -16.69 -18.48 -20.09
C ALA A 28 -17.29 -17.28 -20.86
N ALA A 29 -17.05 -17.28 -22.18
CA ALA A 29 -17.84 -16.77 -23.34
C ALA A 29 -18.07 -15.25 -23.58
N PRO A 30 -18.04 -14.80 -24.87
CA PRO A 30 -18.12 -13.39 -25.24
C PRO A 30 -19.57 -12.93 -25.48
N ALA A 31 -19.97 -11.83 -24.86
CA ALA A 31 -21.16 -11.09 -25.23
C ALA A 31 -20.76 -9.64 -25.53
N SER A 32 -21.05 -9.20 -26.76
CA SER A 32 -20.95 -7.81 -27.17
C SER A 32 -21.79 -6.94 -26.23
N LEU A 33 -21.16 -6.10 -25.41
CA LEU A 33 -21.84 -5.12 -24.58
C LEU A 33 -21.11 -3.79 -24.68
N ALA A 34 -21.84 -2.79 -25.15
CA ALA A 34 -21.53 -1.41 -24.83
C ALA A 34 -21.69 -1.27 -23.31
N PHE A 35 -20.60 -1.27 -22.57
CA PHE A 35 -20.63 -0.97 -21.14
C PHE A 35 -20.96 0.52 -20.99
N ALA A 36 -22.20 0.81 -20.58
CA ALA A 36 -22.37 1.93 -19.66
C ALA A 36 -21.49 1.60 -18.45
N GLN A 37 -20.57 2.47 -18.06
CA GLN A 37 -19.95 2.35 -16.75
C GLN A 37 -21.10 2.45 -15.73
N ASP A 38 -21.51 1.32 -15.18
CA ASP A 38 -22.58 1.26 -14.19
C ASP A 38 -22.13 2.11 -13.00
N ASN A 39 -22.84 3.21 -12.79
CA ASN A 39 -22.60 4.13 -11.69
C ASN A 39 -22.61 3.34 -10.37
N ILE A 40 -21.64 3.58 -9.48
CA ILE A 40 -21.50 2.91 -8.18
C ILE A 40 -22.80 2.87 -7.37
N PHE A 41 -23.66 3.90 -7.50
CA PHE A 41 -24.96 3.99 -6.83
C PHE A 41 -26.01 2.99 -7.33
N SER A 42 -25.81 2.43 -8.53
CA SER A 42 -26.73 1.46 -9.15
C SER A 42 -26.21 0.03 -9.08
N GLN A 43 -24.95 -0.16 -8.69
CA GLN A 43 -24.36 -1.48 -8.56
C GLN A 43 -24.93 -2.20 -7.33
N PRO A 44 -25.21 -3.50 -7.42
CA PRO A 44 -25.59 -4.29 -6.25
C PRO A 44 -24.40 -4.42 -5.28
N ALA A 45 -24.73 -4.62 -4.00
CA ALA A 45 -23.75 -5.02 -2.98
C ALA A 45 -22.91 -6.21 -3.45
N LYS A 46 -21.61 -6.18 -3.12
CA LYS A 46 -20.65 -7.24 -3.43
C LYS A 46 -20.13 -7.88 -2.15
N ASN A 47 -19.87 -9.18 -2.20
CA ASN A 47 -19.12 -9.86 -1.17
C ASN A 47 -17.70 -10.08 -1.71
N TYR A 48 -16.72 -9.51 -1.04
CA TYR A 48 -15.32 -9.66 -1.40
C TYR A 48 -14.74 -10.83 -0.61
N GLU A 49 -14.29 -11.83 -1.34
CA GLU A 49 -13.58 -12.99 -0.80
C GLU A 49 -12.08 -12.78 -0.93
N LEU A 50 -11.31 -13.50 -0.11
CA LEU A 50 -9.86 -13.48 -0.21
C LEU A 50 -9.39 -14.29 -1.42
N VAL A 51 -8.44 -13.72 -2.13
CA VAL A 51 -7.65 -14.38 -3.17
C VAL A 51 -6.37 -14.89 -2.53
N GLN A 52 -6.00 -16.13 -2.83
CA GLN A 52 -4.73 -16.69 -2.39
C GLN A 52 -3.61 -16.34 -3.38
N GLY A 53 -2.45 -15.96 -2.85
CA GLY A 53 -1.19 -15.74 -3.55
C GLY A 53 -0.01 -16.38 -2.83
N TRP A 54 1.18 -16.21 -3.38
CA TRP A 54 2.44 -16.69 -2.81
C TRP A 54 3.33 -15.53 -2.38
N TYR A 55 4.01 -15.72 -1.26
CA TYR A 55 5.04 -14.81 -0.76
C TYR A 55 6.11 -15.64 -0.06
N GLN A 56 7.34 -15.66 -0.60
CA GLN A 56 8.48 -16.42 -0.06
C GLN A 56 8.14 -17.89 0.24
N GLY A 57 7.46 -18.57 -0.70
CA GLY A 57 7.03 -19.96 -0.54
C GLY A 57 5.85 -20.19 0.42
N ARG A 58 5.26 -19.12 0.96
CA ARG A 58 4.12 -19.16 1.90
C ARG A 58 2.85 -18.70 1.21
N GLU A 59 1.72 -19.26 1.62
CA GLU A 59 0.42 -18.75 1.17
C GLU A 59 0.16 -17.38 1.81
N THR A 60 -0.22 -16.41 0.98
CA THR A 60 -0.69 -15.09 1.41
C THR A 60 -2.10 -14.87 0.88
N PHE A 61 -2.90 -14.05 1.57
CA PHE A 61 -4.31 -13.85 1.26
C PHE A 61 -4.63 -12.36 1.23
N TYR A 62 -5.23 -11.91 0.14
CA TYR A 62 -5.50 -10.50 -0.12
C TYR A 62 -6.88 -10.30 -0.76
N TYR A 63 -7.43 -9.10 -0.67
CA TYR A 63 -8.61 -8.71 -1.45
C TYR A 63 -8.21 -8.25 -2.85
N ASP A 64 -9.10 -8.35 -3.84
CA ASP A 64 -8.88 -7.77 -5.16
C ASP A 64 -10.00 -6.77 -5.48
N PHE A 65 -9.67 -5.47 -5.43
CA PHE A 65 -10.57 -4.37 -5.80
C PHE A 65 -10.41 -3.96 -7.28
N GLY A 66 -9.52 -4.63 -8.02
CA GLY A 66 -9.27 -4.41 -9.42
C GLY A 66 -8.50 -3.11 -9.74
N PRO A 67 -8.43 -2.75 -11.03
CA PRO A 67 -7.62 -1.64 -11.52
C PRO A 67 -8.39 -0.32 -11.58
N SER A 68 -8.95 0.12 -10.45
CA SER A 68 -9.70 1.38 -10.37
C SER A 68 -8.81 2.61 -10.22
N THR A 69 -7.54 2.40 -9.88
CA THR A 69 -6.54 3.45 -9.66
C THR A 69 -5.48 3.43 -10.76
N PRO A 70 -5.22 4.55 -11.45
CA PRO A 70 -4.16 4.63 -12.46
C PRO A 70 -2.76 4.82 -11.84
N LEU A 71 -1.74 4.42 -12.59
CA LEU A 71 -0.37 4.83 -12.35
C LEU A 71 -0.18 6.32 -12.68
N THR A 72 0.83 6.94 -12.08
CA THR A 72 1.34 8.26 -12.52
C THR A 72 1.81 8.21 -13.98
N GLU A 73 1.91 9.36 -14.64
CA GLU A 73 2.28 9.44 -16.07
C GLU A 73 3.66 8.80 -16.36
N ASP A 74 4.59 8.86 -15.40
CA ASP A 74 5.89 8.20 -15.50
C ASP A 74 5.88 6.70 -15.16
N GLY A 75 4.74 6.17 -14.71
CA GLY A 75 4.52 4.77 -14.37
C GLY A 75 5.14 4.33 -13.05
N THR A 76 5.63 5.26 -12.22
CA THR A 76 6.41 4.93 -11.01
C THR A 76 5.65 5.09 -9.70
N GLY A 77 4.48 5.72 -9.72
CA GLY A 77 3.69 6.03 -8.54
C GLY A 77 2.20 5.71 -8.73
N VAL A 78 1.48 5.79 -7.62
CA VAL A 78 0.03 5.66 -7.53
C VAL A 78 -0.58 7.06 -7.60
N VAL A 79 -1.53 7.30 -8.52
CA VAL A 79 -2.28 8.56 -8.54
C VAL A 79 -3.15 8.65 -7.29
N THR A 80 -3.31 9.85 -6.74
CA THR A 80 -4.11 10.11 -5.54
C THR A 80 -5.33 10.98 -5.86
N ALA A 81 -6.35 10.88 -5.01
CA ALA A 81 -7.51 11.78 -5.01
C ALA A 81 -7.68 12.42 -3.62
N PRO A 82 -8.25 13.64 -3.49
CA PRO A 82 -8.42 14.26 -2.19
C PRO A 82 -9.58 13.64 -1.40
N ILE A 83 -9.35 13.39 -0.11
CA ILE A 83 -10.40 13.14 0.89
C ILE A 83 -10.37 14.23 1.95
N TYR A 84 -11.52 14.86 2.19
CA TYR A 84 -11.64 15.98 3.11
C TYR A 84 -12.17 15.53 4.47
N VAL A 85 -11.41 15.85 5.52
CA VAL A 85 -11.75 15.57 6.92
C VAL A 85 -11.97 16.91 7.63
N LEU A 86 -13.17 17.16 8.14
CA LEU A 86 -13.47 18.43 8.82
C LEU A 86 -13.02 18.37 10.27
N VAL A 87 -12.34 19.42 10.70
CA VAL A 87 -11.77 19.57 12.04
C VAL A 87 -12.15 20.91 12.63
N THR A 88 -12.28 20.98 13.96
CA THR A 88 -12.48 22.26 14.68
C THR A 88 -11.17 22.97 15.00
N GLY A 89 -10.04 22.32 14.71
CA GLY A 89 -8.69 22.81 14.96
C GLY A 89 -7.72 21.66 15.22
N PHE A 90 -6.57 21.99 15.79
CA PHE A 90 -5.53 21.04 16.19
C PHE A 90 -5.24 21.22 17.68
N ASP A 91 -4.94 20.12 18.37
CA ASP A 91 -4.51 20.18 19.78
C ASP A 91 -3.06 20.68 19.92
N ALA A 92 -2.57 20.73 21.16
CA ALA A 92 -1.24 21.22 21.49
C ALA A 92 -0.10 20.38 20.88
N ASP A 93 -0.37 19.11 20.57
CA ASP A 93 0.58 18.18 19.96
C ASP A 93 0.45 18.17 18.43
N GLY A 94 -0.44 18.99 17.87
CA GLY A 94 -0.69 19.09 16.44
C GLY A 94 -1.66 18.03 15.91
N ASN A 95 -2.39 17.31 16.77
CA ASN A 95 -3.35 16.31 16.31
C ASN A 95 -4.67 16.96 15.91
N PRO A 96 -5.27 16.57 14.77
CA PRO A 96 -6.54 17.11 14.30
C PRO A 96 -7.68 16.77 15.26
N GLN A 97 -8.54 17.75 15.54
CA GLN A 97 -9.75 17.60 16.34
C GLN A 97 -10.96 17.45 15.41
N ALA A 98 -11.22 16.22 14.96
CA ALA A 98 -12.30 15.91 14.02
C ALA A 98 -13.69 16.33 14.55
N VAL A 99 -14.55 16.79 13.64
CA VAL A 99 -15.96 17.08 13.97
C VAL A 99 -16.68 15.76 14.23
N ALA A 100 -17.14 15.54 15.46
CA ALA A 100 -17.82 14.30 15.82
C ALA A 100 -19.09 14.07 14.97
N GLY A 101 -19.21 12.88 14.39
CA GLY A 101 -20.36 12.49 13.55
C GLY A 101 -20.33 13.04 12.13
N GLN A 102 -19.30 13.81 11.76
CA GLN A 102 -19.08 14.21 10.38
C GLN A 102 -18.51 13.04 9.58
N SER A 103 -19.07 12.81 8.39
CA SER A 103 -18.50 11.88 7.42
C SER A 103 -17.53 12.58 6.48
N ASN A 104 -16.49 11.87 6.06
CA ASN A 104 -15.50 12.40 5.13
C ASN A 104 -16.14 12.75 3.78
N ILE A 105 -15.59 13.75 3.09
CA ILE A 105 -16.12 14.25 1.82
C ILE A 105 -15.12 13.92 0.71
N VAL A 106 -15.62 13.44 -0.43
CA VAL A 106 -14.85 13.16 -1.65
C VAL A 106 -15.52 13.82 -2.85
N ASP A 107 -14.78 14.06 -3.94
CA ASP A 107 -15.30 14.70 -5.15
C ASP A 107 -15.27 13.82 -6.41
N VAL A 108 -14.72 12.61 -6.28
CA VAL A 108 -14.62 11.60 -7.34
C VAL A 108 -15.08 10.24 -6.80
N ILE A 109 -15.65 9.42 -7.67
CA ILE A 109 -16.09 8.03 -7.40
C ILE A 109 -15.59 7.09 -8.52
N PRO A 110 -15.63 5.76 -8.34
CA PRO A 110 -15.22 4.84 -9.40
C PRO A 110 -15.93 5.12 -10.73
N GLY A 111 -15.14 5.37 -11.77
CA GLY A 111 -15.61 5.75 -13.10
C GLY A 111 -15.50 7.25 -13.43
N ASP A 112 -15.35 8.11 -12.42
CA ASP A 112 -15.00 9.51 -12.64
C ASP A 112 -13.53 9.65 -13.08
N ASP A 113 -13.25 10.67 -13.88
CA ASP A 113 -11.88 11.03 -14.24
C ASP A 113 -11.13 11.52 -12.99
N GLY A 114 -9.91 11.01 -12.79
CA GLY A 114 -9.11 11.30 -11.59
C GLY A 114 -9.52 10.52 -10.33
N TYR A 115 -10.41 9.54 -10.41
CA TYR A 115 -10.66 8.64 -9.29
C TYR A 115 -9.42 7.82 -8.93
N SER A 116 -9.22 7.60 -7.63
CA SER A 116 -8.22 6.72 -7.05
C SER A 116 -8.77 6.13 -5.75
N ASP A 117 -8.43 4.88 -5.46
CA ASP A 117 -8.67 4.26 -4.16
C ASP A 117 -7.65 4.74 -3.11
N LEU A 118 -6.55 5.40 -3.54
CA LEU A 118 -5.57 6.03 -2.67
C LEU A 118 -5.92 7.51 -2.47
N TRP A 119 -6.28 7.87 -1.26
CA TRP A 119 -6.72 9.22 -0.94
C TRP A 119 -5.67 10.02 -0.20
N GLU A 120 -5.42 11.26 -0.62
CA GLU A 120 -4.62 12.24 0.11
C GLU A 120 -5.51 13.02 1.09
N VAL A 121 -5.21 12.89 2.38
CA VAL A 121 -6.00 13.52 3.44
C VAL A 121 -5.78 15.04 3.44
N THR A 122 -6.89 15.77 3.37
CA THR A 122 -6.94 17.23 3.52
C THR A 122 -7.82 17.59 4.70
N PHE A 123 -7.24 18.25 5.70
CA PHE A 123 -8.00 18.78 6.84
C PHE A 123 -8.68 20.08 6.45
N VAL A 124 -9.96 20.23 6.79
CA VAL A 124 -10.72 21.46 6.59
C VAL A 124 -11.12 22.03 7.95
N THR A 125 -10.59 23.21 8.29
CA THR A 125 -10.86 23.84 9.58
C THR A 125 -12.18 24.59 9.55
N VAL A 126 -13.18 24.09 10.28
CA VAL A 126 -14.52 24.65 10.36
C VAL A 126 -14.75 25.41 11.67
N PRO A 127 -15.73 26.34 11.73
CA PRO A 127 -16.10 27.03 12.97
C PRO A 127 -16.49 26.08 14.11
N ALA A 128 -16.30 26.53 15.36
CA ALA A 128 -16.61 25.72 16.54
C ALA A 128 -18.11 25.37 16.69
N ASP A 129 -19.00 26.15 16.07
CA ASP A 129 -20.44 25.94 16.03
C ASP A 129 -20.91 25.21 14.76
N TYR A 130 -19.98 24.66 13.97
CA TYR A 130 -20.30 23.87 12.79
C TYR A 130 -21.14 22.64 13.15
N GLU A 131 -22.25 22.45 12.42
CA GLU A 131 -23.11 21.28 12.54
C GLU A 131 -22.64 20.17 11.60
N ALA A 132 -22.35 18.98 12.14
CA ALA A 132 -21.92 17.83 11.37
C ALA A 132 -22.91 17.48 10.24
N ASN A 133 -22.36 17.21 9.06
CA ASN A 133 -23.02 16.88 7.80
C ASN A 133 -23.90 18.02 7.25
N SER A 134 -23.68 19.27 7.67
CA SER A 134 -24.27 20.45 7.02
C SER A 134 -23.58 20.82 5.71
N ILE A 135 -22.35 20.34 5.49
CA ILE A 135 -21.63 20.36 4.20
C ILE A 135 -21.37 18.91 3.79
N THR A 136 -21.68 18.58 2.55
CA THR A 136 -21.70 17.20 2.02
C THR A 136 -21.10 17.10 0.61
N SER A 137 -20.35 18.12 0.19
CA SER A 137 -19.68 18.14 -1.11
C SER A 137 -18.43 19.02 -1.11
N ALA A 138 -17.46 18.69 -1.96
CA ALA A 138 -16.26 19.50 -2.10
C ALA A 138 -16.56 20.92 -2.61
N GLN A 139 -17.57 21.07 -3.48
CA GLN A 139 -18.00 22.38 -3.95
C GLN A 139 -18.51 23.28 -2.82
N GLU A 140 -19.30 22.73 -1.88
CA GLU A 140 -19.74 23.49 -0.70
C GLU A 140 -18.57 23.89 0.21
N LEU A 141 -17.53 23.06 0.33
CA LEU A 141 -16.30 23.42 1.05
C LEU A 141 -15.56 24.59 0.37
N ILE A 142 -15.49 24.60 -0.96
CA ILE A 142 -14.91 25.68 -1.75
C ILE A 142 -15.72 26.97 -1.56
N ASP A 143 -17.05 26.88 -1.67
CA ASP A 143 -17.95 28.03 -1.54
C ASP A 143 -17.94 28.62 -0.13
N ALA A 144 -17.76 27.77 0.89
CA ALA A 144 -17.60 28.20 2.29
C ALA A 144 -16.26 28.91 2.54
N GLY A 145 -15.23 28.63 1.73
CA GLY A 145 -13.92 29.25 1.83
C GLY A 145 -13.16 28.92 3.12
N TYR A 146 -13.43 27.75 3.71
CA TYR A 146 -12.72 27.28 4.90
C TYR A 146 -11.25 26.96 4.61
N GLU A 147 -10.41 27.12 5.63
CA GLU A 147 -8.98 26.82 5.53
C GLU A 147 -8.77 25.32 5.32
N GLN A 148 -7.96 24.98 4.32
CA GLN A 148 -7.62 23.60 3.97
C GLN A 148 -6.13 23.36 4.14
N THR A 149 -5.76 22.27 4.81
CA THR A 149 -4.38 21.85 5.03
C THR A 149 -4.19 20.44 4.50
N VAL A 150 -3.33 20.29 3.49
CA VAL A 150 -2.93 18.96 2.99
C VAL A 150 -2.04 18.30 4.04
N ALA A 151 -2.40 17.11 4.48
CA ALA A 151 -1.73 16.44 5.59
C ALA A 151 -0.43 15.74 5.17
N GLY A 152 -0.26 15.43 3.87
CA GLY A 152 0.81 14.55 3.40
C GLY A 152 0.64 13.10 3.88
N VAL A 153 -0.60 12.72 4.20
CA VAL A 153 -0.98 11.37 4.63
C VAL A 153 -1.88 10.77 3.56
N TYR A 154 -1.59 9.53 3.17
CA TYR A 154 -2.34 8.81 2.15
C TYR A 154 -3.00 7.58 2.75
N VAL A 155 -4.27 7.33 2.41
CA VAL A 155 -5.07 6.21 2.93
C VAL A 155 -5.71 5.40 1.81
N ASN A 156 -5.69 4.07 1.93
CA ASN A 156 -6.31 3.18 0.97
C ASN A 156 -7.78 2.95 1.36
N CYS A 157 -8.69 3.61 0.62
CA CYS A 157 -10.12 3.53 0.89
C CYS A 157 -10.93 3.27 -0.39
N PRO A 158 -10.97 2.03 -0.92
CA PRO A 158 -11.71 1.75 -2.14
C PRO A 158 -13.22 1.96 -1.95
N ILE A 159 -13.82 2.81 -2.79
CA ILE A 159 -15.27 3.02 -2.81
C ILE A 159 -15.93 1.81 -3.46
N VAL A 160 -16.95 1.28 -2.79
CA VAL A 160 -17.67 0.08 -3.20
C VAL A 160 -19.18 0.31 -3.17
N PRO A 161 -19.99 -0.56 -3.82
CA PRO A 161 -21.44 -0.44 -3.75
C PRO A 161 -21.95 -0.53 -2.30
N ALA A 162 -23.00 0.20 -1.99
CA ALA A 162 -23.63 0.18 -0.67
C ALA A 162 -24.02 -1.26 -0.25
N GLY A 163 -23.75 -1.60 1.01
CA GLY A 163 -24.04 -2.92 1.58
C GLY A 163 -23.04 -4.02 1.20
N SER A 164 -21.95 -3.69 0.53
CA SER A 164 -20.85 -4.64 0.28
C SER A 164 -20.19 -5.13 1.58
N THR A 165 -19.60 -6.31 1.56
CA THR A 165 -18.97 -6.95 2.73
C THR A 165 -17.60 -7.55 2.41
N LEU A 166 -16.75 -7.66 3.42
CA LEU A 166 -15.49 -8.41 3.40
C LEU A 166 -15.69 -9.77 4.09
N SER A 167 -15.08 -10.82 3.56
CA SER A 167 -15.07 -12.14 4.22
C SER A 167 -14.31 -12.16 5.56
N GLU A 168 -13.30 -11.30 5.70
CA GLU A 168 -12.41 -11.10 6.84
C GLU A 168 -12.08 -9.58 6.91
N GLY A 169 -12.75 -8.81 7.75
CA GLY A 169 -12.47 -7.37 7.82
C GLY A 169 -13.49 -6.54 8.58
N GLY A 170 -13.34 -5.21 8.43
CA GLY A 170 -14.19 -4.20 9.06
C GLY A 170 -15.45 -3.85 8.27
N ASP A 171 -16.30 -3.05 8.91
CA ASP A 171 -17.54 -2.53 8.33
C ASP A 171 -17.26 -1.42 7.29
N LEU A 172 -18.26 -1.15 6.45
CA LEU A 172 -18.22 -0.01 5.55
C LEU A 172 -18.23 1.31 6.32
N VAL A 173 -17.37 2.23 5.90
CA VAL A 173 -17.39 3.62 6.31
C VAL A 173 -18.23 4.42 5.31
N GLN A 174 -19.12 5.27 5.80
CA GLN A 174 -19.89 6.19 4.97
C GLN A 174 -19.12 7.49 4.74
N GLY A 175 -19.21 8.02 3.52
CA GLY A 175 -18.71 9.34 3.12
C GLY A 175 -19.72 10.10 2.25
N TRP A 176 -19.42 11.35 1.97
CA TRP A 176 -20.24 12.22 1.12
C TRP A 176 -19.58 12.48 -0.23
N TYR A 177 -20.37 12.39 -1.29
CA TYR A 177 -20.01 12.77 -2.65
C TYR A 177 -21.15 13.60 -3.24
N LYS A 178 -20.92 14.90 -3.47
CA LYS A 178 -21.89 15.80 -4.13
C LYS A 178 -23.31 15.72 -3.53
N GLY A 179 -23.40 15.64 -2.20
CA GLY A 179 -24.67 15.51 -1.46
C GLY A 179 -25.28 14.10 -1.43
N GLN A 180 -24.57 13.09 -1.94
CA GLN A 180 -24.97 11.68 -1.93
C GLN A 180 -24.06 10.87 -1.00
N GLU A 181 -24.62 9.86 -0.34
CA GLU A 181 -23.85 8.92 0.45
C GLU A 181 -23.06 7.96 -0.45
N VAL A 182 -21.77 7.81 -0.17
CA VAL A 182 -20.87 6.79 -0.72
C VAL A 182 -20.34 5.92 0.41
N PHE A 183 -19.85 4.73 0.08
CA PHE A 183 -19.32 3.78 1.05
C PHE A 183 -17.98 3.24 0.59
N TYR A 184 -17.06 3.08 1.53
CA TYR A 184 -15.73 2.52 1.28
C TYR A 184 -15.30 1.63 2.44
N PHE A 185 -14.38 0.71 2.17
CA PHE A 185 -13.59 0.08 3.22
C PHE A 185 -12.38 0.96 3.53
N ASP A 186 -11.96 1.01 4.79
CA ASP A 186 -10.73 1.72 5.19
C ASP A 186 -9.65 0.70 5.54
N PHE A 187 -8.61 0.61 4.70
CA PHE A 187 -7.43 -0.24 4.93
C PHE A 187 -6.27 0.54 5.56
N GLY A 188 -6.47 1.80 5.94
CA GLY A 188 -5.50 2.63 6.62
C GLY A 188 -4.41 3.20 5.70
N PRO A 189 -3.29 3.66 6.28
CA PRO A 189 -2.22 4.31 5.54
C PRO A 189 -1.59 3.44 4.45
N ASN A 190 -1.22 4.06 3.33
CA ASN A 190 -0.50 3.38 2.25
C ASN A 190 0.52 4.34 1.58
N PRO A 191 1.68 3.86 1.12
CA PRO A 191 2.60 4.70 0.36
C PRO A 191 2.05 5.04 -1.04
N THR A 192 2.65 6.04 -1.70
CA THR A 192 2.35 6.38 -3.10
C THR A 192 3.20 5.60 -4.10
N THR A 193 4.03 4.67 -3.64
CA THR A 193 4.89 3.82 -4.48
C THR A 193 4.30 2.42 -4.53
N PRO A 194 3.98 1.88 -5.72
CA PRO A 194 3.42 0.55 -5.84
C PRO A 194 4.48 -0.53 -5.63
N ALA A 195 4.05 -1.70 -5.16
CA ALA A 195 4.87 -2.91 -5.06
C ALA A 195 4.63 -3.81 -6.28
N PRO A 196 5.54 -4.72 -6.65
CA PRO A 196 5.33 -5.62 -7.79
C PRO A 196 4.43 -6.82 -7.43
N ILE A 197 3.54 -7.19 -8.34
CA ILE A 197 2.88 -8.50 -8.33
C ILE A 197 3.21 -9.24 -9.62
N TYR A 198 3.54 -10.52 -9.51
CA TYR A 198 3.97 -11.36 -10.62
C TYR A 198 2.89 -12.36 -11.02
N VAL A 199 2.57 -12.37 -12.31
CA VAL A 199 1.59 -13.26 -12.93
C VAL A 199 2.33 -14.12 -13.95
N LEU A 200 2.37 -15.44 -13.75
CA LEU A 200 3.07 -16.32 -14.69
C LEU A 200 2.18 -16.63 -15.90
N VAL A 201 2.77 -16.51 -17.08
CA VAL A 201 2.13 -16.71 -18.37
C VAL A 201 2.97 -17.65 -19.23
N THR A 202 2.32 -18.42 -20.10
CA THR A 202 3.02 -19.26 -21.10
C THR A 202 3.32 -18.50 -22.39
N GLY A 203 2.84 -17.26 -22.50
CA GLY A 203 3.04 -16.37 -23.64
C GLY A 203 1.88 -15.41 -23.81
N PHE A 204 1.79 -14.81 -25.00
CA PHE A 204 0.72 -13.89 -25.39
C PHE A 204 0.03 -14.42 -26.66
N ASP A 205 -1.28 -14.24 -26.76
CA ASP A 205 -2.02 -14.57 -27.98
C ASP A 205 -1.78 -13.56 -29.11
N ALA A 206 -2.43 -13.78 -30.26
CA ALA A 206 -2.29 -12.94 -31.44
C ALA A 206 -2.77 -11.49 -31.23
N ASP A 207 -3.64 -11.27 -30.26
CA ASP A 207 -4.16 -9.95 -29.89
C ASP A 207 -3.34 -9.29 -28.77
N GLY A 208 -2.31 -9.99 -28.27
CA GLY A 208 -1.43 -9.52 -27.20
C GLY A 208 -1.97 -9.80 -25.79
N ASN A 209 -2.99 -10.65 -25.63
CA ASN A 209 -3.50 -10.98 -24.31
C ASN A 209 -2.62 -12.06 -23.65
N PRO A 210 -2.29 -11.90 -22.36
CA PRO A 210 -1.50 -12.86 -21.62
C PRO A 210 -2.23 -14.20 -21.50
N GLN A 211 -1.50 -15.31 -21.70
CA GLN A 211 -1.99 -16.66 -21.48
C GLN A 211 -1.54 -17.16 -20.10
N ALA A 212 -2.31 -16.83 -19.08
CA ALA A 212 -2.00 -17.18 -17.68
C ALA A 212 -1.85 -18.70 -17.49
N VAL A 213 -0.90 -19.10 -16.63
CA VAL A 213 -0.75 -20.50 -16.22
C VAL A 213 -1.96 -20.90 -15.37
N ALA A 214 -2.75 -21.86 -15.84
CA ALA A 214 -3.93 -22.31 -15.12
C ALA A 214 -3.57 -22.90 -13.74
N GLY A 215 -4.24 -22.42 -12.69
CA GLY A 215 -4.04 -22.88 -11.31
C GLY A 215 -2.81 -22.29 -10.62
N GLN A 216 -2.04 -21.43 -11.30
CA GLN A 216 -0.98 -20.66 -10.65
C GLN A 216 -1.58 -19.50 -9.87
N SER A 217 -1.15 -19.35 -8.62
CA SER A 217 -1.44 -18.16 -7.82
C SER A 217 -0.38 -17.09 -8.05
N ASN A 218 -0.76 -15.82 -7.95
CA ASN A 218 0.16 -14.71 -8.16
C ASN A 218 1.20 -14.66 -7.04
N ILE A 219 2.37 -14.12 -7.34
CA ILE A 219 3.49 -14.04 -6.41
C ILE A 219 3.75 -12.57 -6.08
N VAL A 220 3.87 -12.26 -4.79
CA VAL A 220 4.25 -10.94 -4.27
C VAL A 220 5.56 -11.06 -3.49
N ASP A 221 6.27 -9.95 -3.35
CA ASP A 221 7.59 -9.88 -2.71
C ASP A 221 7.58 -9.13 -1.37
N VAL A 222 6.46 -8.49 -1.02
CA VAL A 222 6.25 -7.79 0.25
C VAL A 222 4.87 -8.08 0.82
N VAL A 223 4.73 -8.04 2.13
CA VAL A 223 3.45 -8.14 2.87
C VAL A 223 3.38 -7.05 3.95
N PRO A 224 2.25 -6.81 4.62
CA PRO A 224 2.19 -5.84 5.71
C PRO A 224 3.27 -6.14 6.74
N GLU A 225 3.85 -5.08 7.31
CA GLU A 225 5.04 -5.08 8.18
C GLU A 225 6.40 -5.15 7.45
N ASP A 226 6.44 -5.54 6.18
CA ASP A 226 7.65 -5.41 5.37
C ASP A 226 7.91 -3.94 4.97
N GLU A 227 9.19 -3.57 4.90
CA GLU A 227 9.60 -2.29 4.35
C GLU A 227 9.18 -2.19 2.87
N GLY A 228 8.54 -1.09 2.49
CA GLY A 228 8.09 -0.87 1.12
C GLY A 228 6.78 -1.57 0.76
N TYR A 229 6.08 -2.18 1.73
CA TYR A 229 4.74 -2.72 1.49
C TYR A 229 3.78 -1.65 0.94
N SER A 230 3.10 -2.00 -0.14
CA SER A 230 2.02 -1.24 -0.76
C SER A 230 0.84 -2.18 -1.00
N ALA A 231 -0.38 -1.69 -0.79
CA ALA A 231 -1.58 -2.43 -1.20
C ALA A 231 -1.86 -2.25 -2.70
N PHE A 232 -1.19 -1.31 -3.36
CA PHE A 232 -1.26 -1.08 -4.79
C PHE A 232 -0.13 -1.81 -5.49
N TRP A 233 -0.48 -2.71 -6.41
CA TRP A 233 0.44 -3.61 -7.08
C TRP A 233 0.57 -3.32 -8.56
N SER A 234 1.79 -3.09 -9.02
CA SER A 234 2.14 -3.03 -10.43
C SER A 234 2.24 -4.45 -10.98
N VAL A 235 1.35 -4.78 -11.92
CA VAL A 235 1.27 -6.13 -12.50
C VAL A 235 2.43 -6.36 -13.48
N ASN A 236 3.14 -7.46 -13.29
CA ASN A 236 4.23 -7.91 -14.15
C ASN A 236 3.96 -9.33 -14.66
N PHE A 237 4.00 -9.52 -15.97
CA PHE A 237 3.90 -10.85 -16.58
C PHE A 237 5.25 -11.52 -16.63
N VAL A 238 5.34 -12.75 -16.11
CA VAL A 238 6.54 -13.58 -16.13
C VAL A 238 6.34 -14.69 -17.14
N THR A 239 7.11 -14.70 -18.23
CA THR A 239 6.97 -15.72 -19.27
C THR A 239 7.72 -16.99 -18.86
N VAL A 240 6.98 -18.06 -18.62
CA VAL A 240 7.52 -19.38 -18.24
C VAL A 240 7.41 -20.39 -19.38
N PRO A 241 8.23 -21.47 -19.38
CA PRO A 241 8.14 -22.53 -20.37
C PRO A 241 6.74 -23.16 -20.47
N ALA A 242 6.40 -23.68 -21.65
CA ALA A 242 5.08 -24.27 -21.90
C ALA A 242 4.80 -25.54 -21.06
N ASP A 243 5.84 -26.20 -20.57
CA ASP A 243 5.77 -27.38 -19.69
C ASP A 243 5.88 -27.02 -18.20
N TYR A 244 5.86 -25.72 -17.85
CA TYR A 244 5.83 -25.24 -16.49
C TYR A 244 4.62 -25.80 -15.73
N GLN A 245 4.86 -26.23 -14.48
CA GLN A 245 3.82 -26.71 -13.58
C GLN A 245 3.44 -25.62 -12.58
N ALA A 246 2.15 -25.33 -12.47
CA ALA A 246 1.64 -24.32 -11.56
C ALA A 246 2.11 -24.54 -10.11
N ASN A 247 2.44 -23.44 -9.45
CA ASN A 247 2.90 -23.33 -8.07
C ASN A 247 4.22 -24.09 -7.79
N THR A 248 5.04 -24.31 -8.82
CA THR A 248 6.44 -24.77 -8.61
C THR A 248 7.39 -23.60 -8.34
N ILE A 249 7.06 -22.40 -8.81
CA ILE A 249 7.64 -21.14 -8.37
C ILE A 249 6.62 -20.43 -7.48
N THR A 250 7.05 -20.07 -6.28
CA THR A 250 6.24 -19.45 -5.22
C THR A 250 6.98 -18.34 -4.48
N ASP A 251 8.12 -17.91 -5.02
CA ASP A 251 8.94 -16.83 -4.49
C ASP A 251 9.34 -15.87 -5.61
N ALA A 252 9.26 -14.57 -5.33
CA ALA A 252 9.72 -13.53 -6.24
C ALA A 252 11.24 -13.60 -6.46
N ALA A 253 12.01 -14.03 -5.45
CA ALA A 253 13.46 -14.20 -5.58
C ALA A 253 13.82 -15.24 -6.67
N ASP A 254 13.05 -16.32 -6.77
CA ASP A 254 13.21 -17.35 -7.82
C ASP A 254 12.88 -16.79 -9.21
N ILE A 255 11.87 -15.92 -9.32
CA ILE A 255 11.55 -15.23 -10.58
C ILE A 255 12.72 -14.34 -11.00
N LEU A 256 13.22 -13.50 -10.09
CA LEU A 256 14.24 -12.49 -10.38
C LEU A 256 15.62 -13.11 -10.68
N SER A 257 15.95 -14.23 -10.05
CA SER A 257 17.20 -14.96 -10.29
C SER A 257 17.11 -15.99 -11.43
N GLY A 258 15.89 -16.44 -11.77
CA GLY A 258 15.63 -17.48 -12.77
C GLY A 258 15.85 -17.07 -14.23
N GLY A 259 16.05 -15.77 -14.51
CA GLY A 259 16.31 -15.26 -15.86
C GLY A 259 15.09 -15.31 -16.80
N TYR A 260 13.88 -15.28 -16.23
CA TYR A 260 12.62 -15.19 -17.00
C TYR A 260 12.44 -13.83 -17.65
N ASP A 261 11.73 -13.78 -18.77
CA ASP A 261 11.29 -12.54 -19.38
C ASP A 261 10.15 -11.93 -18.56
N ILE A 262 10.39 -10.76 -17.96
CA ILE A 262 9.42 -10.00 -17.16
C ILE A 262 8.93 -8.80 -17.98
N THR A 263 7.63 -8.76 -18.25
CA THR A 263 6.98 -7.68 -19.01
C THR A 263 6.03 -6.90 -18.10
N PRO A 264 6.28 -5.61 -17.82
CA PRO A 264 5.33 -4.78 -17.12
C PRO A 264 4.00 -4.70 -17.88
N ALA A 265 2.89 -4.93 -17.20
CA ALA A 265 1.57 -4.87 -17.83
C ALA A 265 1.07 -3.43 -18.04
N GLY A 266 1.65 -2.46 -17.32
CA GLY A 266 1.12 -1.09 -17.25
C GLY A 266 -0.23 -1.01 -16.52
N ILE A 267 -0.52 -2.01 -15.69
CA ILE A 267 -1.76 -2.13 -14.92
C ILE A 267 -1.39 -2.08 -13.44
N LEU A 268 -2.15 -1.28 -12.69
CA LEU A 268 -2.09 -1.21 -11.24
C LEU A 268 -3.37 -1.80 -10.67
N VAL A 269 -3.27 -2.63 -9.64
CA VAL A 269 -4.42 -3.22 -8.93
C VAL A 269 -4.34 -2.90 -7.43
N ASN A 270 -5.48 -2.65 -6.79
CA ASN A 270 -5.56 -2.48 -5.34
C ASN A 270 -5.87 -3.84 -4.69
N CYS A 271 -4.86 -4.43 -4.04
CA CYS A 271 -4.97 -5.72 -3.38
C CYS A 271 -4.38 -5.71 -1.96
N PRO A 272 -5.10 -5.19 -0.93
CA PRO A 272 -4.61 -5.20 0.43
C PRO A 272 -4.50 -6.64 0.95
N VAL A 273 -3.33 -6.97 1.49
CA VAL A 273 -3.03 -8.27 2.10
C VAL A 273 -3.58 -8.29 3.51
N ILE A 274 -4.29 -9.35 3.86
CA ILE A 274 -4.96 -9.52 5.16
C ILE A 274 -4.15 -10.44 6.07
N ARG A 275 -3.60 -11.52 5.53
CA ARG A 275 -2.80 -12.47 6.30
C ARG A 275 -1.87 -13.28 5.41
N THR A 276 -0.79 -13.74 6.02
CA THR A 276 0.19 -14.63 5.42
C THR A 276 0.41 -15.81 6.35
N ALA A 277 0.52 -17.01 5.78
CA ALA A 277 0.82 -18.22 6.54
C ALA A 277 2.17 -18.10 7.24
N ASP A 278 2.29 -18.78 8.38
CA ASP A 278 3.55 -18.86 9.12
C ASP A 278 4.66 -19.45 8.25
N ALA A 279 5.90 -19.05 8.53
CA ALA A 279 7.05 -19.65 7.85
C ALA A 279 7.10 -21.16 8.11
N PRO A 280 7.40 -21.97 7.07
CA PRO A 280 7.64 -23.39 7.27
C PRO A 280 8.78 -23.56 8.30
N ALA A 281 8.60 -24.50 9.23
CA ALA A 281 9.49 -24.68 10.38
C ALA A 281 10.99 -24.81 10.01
N THR A 282 11.30 -25.30 8.82
CA THR A 282 12.68 -25.43 8.33
C THR A 282 13.34 -24.09 8.01
N MET A 283 12.60 -23.09 7.50
CA MET A 283 13.15 -21.76 7.26
C MET A 283 13.30 -20.98 8.56
N ALA A 284 12.38 -21.18 9.52
CA ALA A 284 12.50 -20.59 10.85
C ALA A 284 13.74 -21.12 11.63
N GLU A 285 14.12 -22.37 11.40
CA GLU A 285 15.34 -22.95 11.96
C GLU A 285 16.61 -22.41 11.28
N ASP A 286 16.61 -22.23 9.96
CA ASP A 286 17.73 -21.64 9.22
C ASP A 286 17.92 -20.15 9.56
N ASP A 287 16.83 -19.37 9.64
CA ASP A 287 16.87 -17.96 10.06
C ASP A 287 17.33 -17.82 11.52
N ALA A 288 16.89 -18.72 12.41
CA ALA A 288 17.37 -18.75 13.79
C ALA A 288 18.88 -19.08 13.86
N MET A 289 19.36 -20.02 13.03
CA MET A 289 20.78 -20.33 12.94
C MET A 289 21.61 -19.16 12.37
N MET A 290 21.08 -18.43 11.38
CA MET A 290 21.73 -17.21 10.86
C MET A 290 21.76 -16.09 11.90
N ALA A 291 20.66 -15.87 12.62
CA ALA A 291 20.59 -14.87 13.68
C ALA A 291 21.52 -15.21 14.87
N GLU A 292 21.65 -16.50 15.23
CA GLU A 292 22.63 -16.96 16.21
C GLU A 292 24.07 -16.78 15.69
N GLY A 293 24.30 -16.98 14.40
CA GLY A 293 25.58 -16.72 13.73
C GLY A 293 25.97 -15.24 13.75
N ASP A 294 25.05 -14.34 13.40
CA ASP A 294 25.28 -12.89 13.43
C ASP A 294 25.47 -12.36 14.86
N ALA A 295 24.72 -12.90 15.83
CA ALA A 295 24.94 -12.60 17.23
C ALA A 295 26.34 -13.04 17.70
N SER A 296 26.79 -14.23 17.27
CA SER A 296 28.15 -14.69 17.60
C SER A 296 29.25 -13.83 16.97
N MET A 297 29.05 -13.34 15.73
CA MET A 297 29.99 -12.41 15.10
C MET A 297 30.00 -11.04 15.77
N ALA A 298 28.84 -10.54 16.21
CA ALA A 298 28.75 -9.29 16.98
C ALA A 298 29.42 -9.41 18.37
N GLU A 299 29.35 -10.58 19.01
CA GLU A 299 30.09 -10.86 20.23
C GLU A 299 31.61 -10.90 19.98
N ASP A 300 32.07 -11.58 18.92
CA ASP A 300 33.49 -11.60 18.54
C ASP A 300 34.03 -10.20 18.21
N ASP A 301 33.26 -9.38 17.48
CA ASP A 301 33.63 -7.99 17.18
C ASP A 301 33.66 -7.11 18.44
N ALA A 302 32.75 -7.34 19.40
CA ALA A 302 32.78 -6.66 20.69
C ALA A 302 34.02 -7.04 21.51
N MET A 303 34.42 -8.32 21.50
CA MET A 303 35.64 -8.78 22.16
C MET A 303 36.90 -8.16 21.53
N MET A 304 36.96 -8.09 20.20
CA MET A 304 38.06 -7.42 19.49
C MET A 304 38.10 -5.91 19.79
N ALA A 305 36.95 -5.25 19.89
CA ALA A 305 36.87 -3.84 20.27
C ALA A 305 37.30 -3.59 21.73
N GLU A 306 37.03 -4.51 22.65
CA GLU A 306 37.51 -4.44 24.03
C GLU A 306 39.04 -4.67 24.12
N ASP A 307 39.58 -5.60 23.33
CA ASP A 307 41.03 -5.83 23.23
C ASP A 307 41.75 -4.63 22.60
N ASP A 308 41.21 -4.04 21.54
CA ASP A 308 41.74 -2.82 20.92
C ASP A 308 41.63 -1.60 21.87
N ALA A 309 40.55 -1.49 22.66
CA ALA A 309 40.42 -0.48 23.69
C ALA A 309 41.42 -0.67 24.84
N SER A 310 41.79 -1.91 25.16
CA SER A 310 42.84 -2.21 26.14
C SER A 310 44.23 -1.84 25.61
N MET A 311 44.51 -2.10 24.33
CA MET A 311 45.76 -1.69 23.65
C MET A 311 45.87 -0.17 23.53
N ALA A 312 44.77 0.51 23.18
CA ALA A 312 44.70 1.97 23.17
C ALA A 312 44.79 2.57 24.59
N GLY A 313 44.29 1.86 25.60
CA GLY A 313 44.46 2.21 27.02
C GLY A 313 45.92 2.14 27.46
N ASP A 314 46.64 1.10 27.08
CA ASP A 314 48.07 0.94 27.37
C ASP A 314 48.93 1.99 26.63
N ASP A 315 48.56 2.37 25.40
CA ASP A 315 49.20 3.47 24.67
C ASP A 315 48.84 4.86 25.25
N ALA A 316 47.63 5.05 25.80
CA ALA A 316 47.22 6.26 26.51
C ALA A 316 47.94 6.40 27.87
N MET A 317 48.27 5.29 28.55
CA MET A 317 49.10 5.31 29.76
C MET A 317 50.57 5.69 29.50
N MET A 318 51.00 5.71 28.24
CA MET A 318 52.30 6.23 27.80
C MET A 318 52.23 7.69 27.32
N ALA A 319 51.05 8.29 27.19
CA ALA A 319 50.85 9.57 26.52
C ALA A 319 50.15 10.68 27.34
N GLU A 320 49.85 10.49 28.62
CA GLU A 320 49.34 11.58 29.48
C GLU A 320 50.39 12.15 30.45
N GLU A 321 51.27 13.01 29.94
CA GLU A 321 51.62 14.25 30.64
C GLU A 321 51.19 15.43 29.77
N THR A 322 49.97 15.93 29.97
CA THR A 322 49.56 17.36 29.90
C THR A 322 48.03 17.48 29.89
N PRO A 323 47.40 18.34 30.72
CA PRO A 323 45.95 18.49 30.72
C PRO A 323 45.51 19.58 29.74
N ALA A 324 44.55 19.28 28.87
CA ALA A 324 43.80 20.29 28.13
C ALA A 324 42.29 20.03 28.25
N THR A 325 41.63 21.00 28.88
CA THR A 325 40.18 21.21 28.98
C THR A 325 39.49 21.31 27.62
N LEU A 326 38.20 20.88 27.49
CA LEU A 326 37.06 21.56 26.82
C LEU A 326 35.79 20.64 26.77
N PRO A 327 34.57 21.14 26.41
CA PRO A 327 33.32 20.82 27.10
C PRO A 327 32.31 19.95 26.29
N ALA A 328 31.24 19.57 27.00
CA ALA A 328 30.09 18.82 26.51
C ALA A 328 29.28 19.52 25.39
N THR A 329 28.90 18.75 24.37
CA THR A 329 27.89 19.11 23.38
C THR A 329 26.63 18.27 23.58
N GLY A 330 25.49 18.94 23.68
CA GLY A 330 24.17 18.33 23.82
C GLY A 330 23.68 17.72 22.50
N GLY A 331 23.05 16.55 22.61
CA GLY A 331 22.27 15.93 21.54
C GLY A 331 20.79 16.26 21.74
N VAL A 332 20.19 16.92 20.75
CA VAL A 332 18.73 16.99 20.59
C VAL A 332 18.32 15.75 19.79
N LYS A 333 17.45 14.92 20.36
CA LYS A 333 16.73 13.89 19.62
C LYS A 333 15.37 14.46 19.21
N SER A 334 15.11 14.50 17.91
CA SER A 334 13.78 14.71 17.33
C SER A 334 13.37 13.40 16.65
N GLU A 335 12.25 12.82 17.09
CA GLU A 335 11.54 11.74 16.39
C GLU A 335 10.13 12.25 16.03
N PRO A 336 9.54 11.87 14.87
CA PRO A 336 8.27 12.43 14.41
C PRO A 336 7.05 11.65 14.90
N VAL A 337 5.98 12.41 15.11
CA VAL A 337 4.63 12.04 15.56
C VAL A 337 3.87 11.38 14.39
N LEU A 338 3.52 10.10 14.51
CA LEU A 338 2.81 9.34 13.45
C LEU A 338 1.56 8.57 13.95
N TRP A 339 1.20 8.68 15.23
CA TRP A 339 0.21 7.77 15.83
C TRP A 339 -1.22 8.32 15.97
N SER A 340 -1.47 9.60 15.71
CA SER A 340 -2.74 10.24 16.10
C SER A 340 -3.74 10.51 14.97
N VAL A 341 -3.39 10.26 13.70
CA VAL A 341 -4.30 10.52 12.56
C VAL A 341 -5.43 9.48 12.45
N LEU A 342 -5.22 8.27 13.01
CA LEU A 342 -6.16 7.14 12.90
C LEU A 342 -7.53 7.40 13.53
N VAL A 343 -7.64 8.27 14.54
CA VAL A 343 -8.93 8.55 15.20
C VAL A 343 -9.81 9.51 14.37
N ALA A 344 -9.21 10.36 13.53
CA ALA A 344 -9.94 11.35 12.74
C ALA A 344 -10.58 10.78 11.46
N VAL A 345 -10.12 9.61 10.98
CA VAL A 345 -10.63 8.96 9.75
C VAL A 345 -11.80 8.00 10.03
N GLY A 346 -12.17 7.78 11.30
CA GLY A 346 -13.28 6.88 11.66
C GLY A 346 -12.85 5.44 11.91
N VAL A 347 -11.59 5.20 12.31
CA VAL A 347 -11.15 3.87 12.76
C VAL A 347 -11.84 3.53 14.08
N GLY A 348 -12.84 2.65 14.01
CA GLY A 348 -13.39 2.00 15.19
C GLY A 348 -12.29 1.21 15.91
N LEU A 349 -11.92 1.66 17.12
CA LEU A 349 -10.98 0.98 18.03
C LEU A 349 -11.57 -0.32 18.65
N ALA A 350 -12.03 -1.24 17.80
CA ALA A 350 -12.55 -2.54 18.21
C ALA A 350 -12.03 -3.63 17.27
N GLY A 351 -10.72 -3.96 17.34
CA GLY A 351 -10.19 -5.08 16.55
C GLY A 351 -8.76 -5.52 16.87
N LEU A 352 -7.83 -4.60 17.14
CA LEU A 352 -6.44 -4.97 17.46
C LEU A 352 -6.24 -5.24 18.96
N GLY A 353 -6.76 -6.37 19.41
CA GLY A 353 -6.43 -6.97 20.70
C GLY A 353 -5.89 -8.37 20.48
N PHE A 354 -4.69 -8.64 21.01
CA PHE A 354 -3.97 -9.92 21.12
C PHE A 354 -3.09 -10.34 19.94
N TYR A 355 -1.79 -10.03 20.01
CA TYR A 355 -0.74 -11.04 20.28
C TYR A 355 0.64 -10.38 20.53
N VAL A 356 0.91 -9.88 21.74
CA VAL A 356 2.29 -9.68 22.19
C VAL A 356 2.50 -10.49 23.47
N ARG A 357 3.10 -11.67 23.29
CA ARG A 357 3.56 -12.52 24.39
C ARG A 357 4.81 -11.88 24.99
N ARG A 358 4.64 -11.12 26.10
CA ARG A 358 5.77 -10.69 26.95
C ARG A 358 6.57 -11.91 27.40
N LYS A 359 7.83 -12.00 26.99
CA LYS A 359 8.83 -12.83 27.65
C LYS A 359 9.27 -12.06 28.90
N ASN A 360 8.95 -12.61 30.08
CA ASN A 360 9.27 -12.04 31.37
C ASN A 360 10.80 -11.95 31.56
N GLU A 361 11.29 -10.74 31.86
CA GLU A 361 12.54 -10.56 32.61
C GLU A 361 12.30 -10.98 34.06
N SER A 362 13.04 -11.98 34.51
CA SER A 362 13.09 -12.44 35.89
C SER A 362 14.24 -11.72 36.60
N THR A 363 13.93 -10.64 37.32
CA THR A 363 14.75 -10.18 38.44
C THR A 363 14.45 -11.02 39.68
N SER A 364 15.47 -11.71 40.22
CA SER A 364 15.56 -12.02 41.65
C SER A 364 17.02 -12.26 42.06
N ARG A 365 17.52 -11.30 42.85
CA ARG A 365 18.43 -11.39 44.02
C ARG A 365 19.59 -12.38 44.04
#